data_AF-A0A2A5DW11-F1
#
_entry.id   AF-A0A2A5DW11-F1
#
_cell.length_a   1.000
_cell.length_b   1.000
_cell.length_c   1.000
_cell.angle_alpha   90.00
_cell.angle_beta   90.00
_cell.angle_gamma   90.00
#
_symmetry.space_group_name_H-M   'P 1'
#
loop_
_entity.id
_entity.type
_entity.pdbx_description
1 polymer ?
#
loop_
_entity_poly.entity_id
_entity_poly.type
_entity_poly.pdbx_seq_one_letter_code
_entity_poly.pdbx_strand_id
1 'polypeptide(L)'
;MYSFTLFNELSYPLGDFYLSEKGALLNILILSISFFITKTIIKEIRSELFIFLAAIIHIQNYFWSGVEKLKTGGKEIFSWIFENETSLLIVKSRLDGFLHQIDLDYFISATSFMHSLNVPLNFIVIFLELSICLVFYHKKFLSIYLISCSLLNLGIFLQTGIFFYEWLLLGILFSFIVLKREWGAISFAKTIGPLAFILILFGSTWHYPHKLGWVDYPILNMIEIYAQNKNGEIIIIDENSFDPYDRSFNYDENYLFFAKNKIISRYYFIYFFDMRYFFEVVHSPEEFVKFQNHMGHYFYDQKKIKKFDRFVKKYFASKRIKKSALLKWDVFRLPFHLYHTKESPLKENFEDIESVIVVYKQYLILKNKPILIIDKEVHRVKVQ
;
A
#
# COMPACT_ATOMS: atom_id res chain seq x y z
N MET A 1 5.24 6.84 -25.75
CA MET A 1 4.47 5.68 -26.28
C MET A 1 4.79 4.38 -25.55
N TYR A 2 6.07 4.05 -25.28
CA TYR A 2 6.44 2.88 -24.47
C TYR A 2 5.96 2.91 -23.01
N SER A 3 5.98 4.08 -22.36
CA SER A 3 5.47 4.25 -20.99
C SER A 3 3.99 3.88 -20.87
N PHE A 4 3.15 4.28 -21.83
CA PHE A 4 1.71 3.96 -21.85
C PHE A 4 1.42 2.46 -21.98
N THR A 5 2.25 1.73 -22.73
CA THR A 5 2.11 0.27 -22.88
C THR A 5 2.48 -0.43 -21.57
N LEU A 6 3.59 -0.01 -20.95
CA LEU A 6 4.04 -0.51 -19.66
C LEU A 6 3.04 -0.19 -18.54
N PHE A 7 2.42 1.00 -18.56
CA PHE A 7 1.38 1.37 -17.62
C PHE A 7 0.09 0.57 -17.81
N ASN A 8 -0.35 0.31 -19.05
CA ASN A 8 -1.51 -0.54 -19.30
C ASN A 8 -1.29 -2.00 -18.89
N GLU A 9 -0.06 -2.50 -19.00
CA GLU A 9 0.30 -3.83 -18.50
C GLU A 9 0.28 -3.89 -16.97
N LEU A 10 0.73 -2.82 -16.29
CA LEU A 10 0.66 -2.72 -14.83
C LEU A 10 -0.78 -2.58 -14.33
N SER A 11 -1.65 -1.92 -15.09
CA SER A 11 -3.08 -1.78 -14.78
C SER A 11 -3.91 -3.04 -15.10
N TYR A 12 -3.34 -4.07 -15.71
CA TYR A 12 -4.06 -5.32 -15.99
C TYR A 12 -4.14 -6.19 -14.72
N PRO A 13 -5.27 -6.86 -14.44
CA PRO A 13 -6.47 -6.99 -15.29
C PRO A 13 -7.59 -5.97 -15.03
N LEU A 14 -7.55 -5.22 -13.92
CA LEU A 14 -8.74 -4.50 -13.41
C LEU A 14 -8.78 -3.01 -13.73
N GLY A 15 -7.65 -2.42 -14.13
CA GLY A 15 -7.54 -1.05 -14.65
C GLY A 15 -7.06 -0.02 -13.63
N ASP A 16 -7.13 -0.33 -12.34
CA ASP A 16 -6.91 0.63 -11.24
C ASP A 16 -5.60 0.38 -10.48
N PHE A 17 -4.57 -0.15 -11.15
CA PHE A 17 -3.29 -0.37 -10.48
C PHE A 17 -2.67 0.96 -10.05
N TYR A 18 -2.61 1.17 -8.73
CA TYR A 18 -1.90 2.28 -8.15
C TYR A 18 -0.40 2.08 -8.39
N LEU A 19 0.12 2.81 -9.37
CA LEU A 19 1.55 2.97 -9.65
C LEU A 19 2.33 3.61 -8.49
N SER A 20 1.69 3.85 -7.35
CA SER A 20 2.27 4.62 -6.25
C SER A 20 3.57 4.05 -5.71
N GLU A 21 3.73 2.73 -5.79
CA GLU A 21 4.88 2.10 -5.17
C GLU A 21 6.09 2.04 -6.09
N LYS A 22 5.85 1.71 -7.36
CA LYS A 22 6.89 1.62 -8.39
C LYS A 22 7.19 2.97 -9.03
N GLY A 23 6.31 3.96 -8.85
CA GLY A 23 6.43 5.31 -9.38
C GLY A 23 7.77 5.94 -9.02
N ALA A 24 8.17 5.89 -7.74
CA ALA A 24 9.45 6.43 -7.31
C ALA A 24 10.65 5.74 -7.99
N LEU A 25 10.64 4.41 -8.12
CA LEU A 25 11.70 3.67 -8.82
C LEU A 25 11.76 4.02 -10.31
N LEU A 26 10.60 4.06 -10.97
CA LEU A 26 10.51 4.46 -12.37
C LEU A 26 11.01 5.89 -12.57
N ASN A 27 10.66 6.80 -11.66
CA ASN A 27 11.11 8.19 -11.72
C ASN A 27 12.62 8.33 -11.48
N ILE A 28 13.20 7.54 -10.58
CA ILE A 28 14.65 7.45 -10.39
C ILE A 28 15.33 6.86 -11.63
N LEU A 29 14.74 5.85 -12.26
CA LEU A 29 15.26 5.25 -13.49
C LEU A 29 15.23 6.25 -14.66
N ILE A 30 14.10 6.94 -14.84
CA ILE A 30 13.94 8.00 -15.84
C ILE A 30 14.94 9.13 -15.59
N LEU A 31 15.12 9.54 -14.34
CA LEU A 31 16.12 10.54 -13.95
C LEU A 31 17.53 10.04 -14.26
N SER A 32 17.83 8.75 -14.02
CA SER A 32 19.13 8.14 -14.30
C SER A 32 19.44 8.17 -15.79
N ILE A 33 18.50 7.74 -16.63
CA ILE A 33 18.64 7.76 -18.09
C ILE A 33 18.84 9.20 -18.58
N SER A 34 18.00 10.13 -18.09
CA SER A 34 18.09 11.55 -18.43
C SER A 34 19.44 12.14 -18.04
N PHE A 35 19.95 11.78 -16.86
CA PHE A 35 21.26 12.21 -16.39
C PHE A 35 22.39 11.69 -17.27
N PHE A 36 22.40 10.40 -17.64
CA PHE A 36 23.45 9.85 -18.50
C PHE A 36 23.44 10.49 -19.91
N ILE A 37 22.25 10.71 -20.49
CA ILE A 37 22.12 11.42 -21.77
C ILE A 37 22.66 12.85 -21.63
N THR A 38 22.24 13.59 -20.61
CA THR A 38 22.66 14.99 -20.41
C THR A 38 24.15 15.07 -20.15
N LYS A 39 24.73 14.16 -19.35
CA LYS A 39 26.18 14.09 -19.09
C LYS A 39 27.00 13.77 -20.33
N THR A 40 26.44 13.02 -21.28
CA THR A 40 27.10 12.76 -22.57
C THR A 40 27.21 14.03 -23.42
N ILE A 41 26.22 14.93 -23.30
CA ILE A 41 26.18 16.21 -24.02
C ILE A 41 26.98 17.29 -23.27
N ILE A 42 26.80 17.40 -21.95
CA ILE A 42 27.38 18.40 -21.07
C ILE A 42 28.32 17.69 -20.09
N LYS A 43 29.61 17.66 -20.44
CA LYS A 43 30.62 16.87 -19.72
C LYS A 43 30.88 17.36 -18.30
N GLU A 44 30.63 18.65 -18.01
CA GLU A 44 30.84 19.22 -16.67
C GLU A 44 29.76 18.88 -15.65
N ILE A 45 28.68 18.15 -16.03
CA ILE A 45 27.62 17.84 -15.08
C ILE A 45 28.15 16.90 -13.98
N ARG A 46 28.11 17.44 -12.78
CA ARG A 46 28.43 16.80 -11.52
C ARG A 46 27.40 15.73 -11.14
N SER A 47 27.84 14.50 -10.88
CA SER A 47 26.92 13.42 -10.46
C SER A 47 26.36 13.62 -9.05
N GLU A 48 26.89 14.55 -8.26
CA GLU A 48 26.27 14.98 -6.98
C GLU A 48 24.86 15.51 -7.21
N LEU A 49 24.64 16.25 -8.32
CA LEU A 49 23.34 16.83 -8.65
C LEU A 49 22.30 15.75 -8.95
N PHE A 50 22.69 14.69 -9.65
CA PHE A 50 21.82 13.53 -9.88
C PHE A 50 21.38 12.88 -8.58
N ILE A 51 22.34 12.58 -7.69
CA ILE A 51 22.04 11.90 -6.42
C ILE A 51 21.17 12.78 -5.55
N PHE A 52 21.43 14.09 -5.55
CA PHE A 52 20.58 15.05 -4.87
C PHE A 52 19.15 15.03 -5.39
N LEU A 53 18.95 15.19 -6.70
CA LEU A 53 17.63 15.17 -7.31
C LEU A 53 16.90 13.85 -7.07
N ALA A 54 17.61 12.72 -7.13
CA ALA A 54 17.04 11.40 -6.84
C ALA A 54 16.59 11.28 -5.37
N ALA A 55 17.41 11.81 -4.44
CA ALA A 55 17.03 11.88 -3.03
C ALA A 55 15.82 12.80 -2.83
N ILE A 56 15.76 13.96 -3.49
CA ILE A 56 14.62 14.88 -3.46
C ILE A 56 13.34 14.21 -3.94
N ILE A 57 13.38 13.53 -5.10
CA ILE A 57 12.26 12.74 -5.62
C ILE A 57 11.75 11.76 -4.57
N HIS A 58 12.67 11.06 -3.89
CA HIS A 58 12.31 10.08 -2.85
C HIS A 58 11.65 10.74 -1.63
N ILE A 59 12.31 11.74 -1.01
CA ILE A 59 11.83 12.37 0.23
C ILE A 59 10.54 13.20 0.04
N GLN A 60 10.30 13.70 -1.17
CA GLN A 60 9.12 14.50 -1.49
C GLN A 60 7.81 13.72 -1.28
N ASN A 61 7.81 12.39 -1.46
CA ASN A 61 6.63 11.55 -1.20
C ASN A 61 6.22 11.60 0.28
N TYR A 62 7.18 11.66 1.20
CA TYR A 62 6.92 11.75 2.63
C TYR A 62 6.36 13.13 3.00
N PHE A 63 6.97 14.21 2.50
CA PHE A 63 6.46 15.56 2.75
C PHE A 63 5.01 15.72 2.31
N TRP A 64 4.70 15.30 1.08
CA TRP A 64 3.33 15.40 0.57
C TRP A 64 2.36 14.44 1.24
N SER A 65 2.82 13.30 1.76
CA SER A 65 2.02 12.42 2.61
C SER A 65 1.70 13.07 3.95
N GLY A 66 2.66 13.76 4.59
CA GLY A 66 2.43 14.51 5.82
C GLY A 66 1.45 15.66 5.62
N VAL A 67 1.58 16.40 4.50
CA VAL A 67 0.62 17.44 4.11
C VAL A 67 -0.77 16.86 3.88
N GLU A 68 -0.85 15.68 3.24
CA GLU A 68 -2.13 15.02 3.01
C GLU A 68 -2.77 14.58 4.32
N LYS A 69 -2.02 13.98 5.26
CA LYS A 69 -2.55 13.60 6.58
C LYS A 69 -3.09 14.78 7.37
N LEU A 70 -2.43 15.94 7.32
CA LEU A 70 -2.96 17.18 7.92
C LEU A 70 -4.28 17.65 7.27
N LYS A 71 -4.57 17.25 6.03
CA LYS A 71 -5.81 17.57 5.31
C LYS A 71 -6.88 16.50 5.45
N THR A 72 -6.49 15.24 5.62
CA THR A 72 -7.41 14.10 5.55
C THR A 72 -8.00 13.70 6.91
N GLY A 73 -7.57 14.34 8.01
CA GLY A 73 -7.89 13.91 9.36
C GLY A 73 -9.27 14.26 9.93
N GLY A 74 -10.02 15.20 9.36
CA GLY A 74 -11.21 15.78 9.98
C GLY A 74 -11.26 17.29 9.79
N LYS A 75 -12.33 17.94 10.28
CA LYS A 75 -12.56 19.40 10.08
C LYS A 75 -11.38 20.27 10.55
N GLU A 76 -10.54 19.72 11.41
CA GLU A 76 -9.39 20.39 12.01
C GLU A 76 -8.08 19.81 11.47
N ILE A 77 -7.07 20.68 11.28
CA ILE A 77 -5.78 20.32 10.67
C ILE A 77 -5.00 19.25 11.46
N PHE A 78 -5.30 19.07 12.74
CA PHE A 78 -4.63 18.11 13.62
C PHE A 78 -5.49 16.88 13.95
N SER A 79 -6.69 16.76 13.38
CA SER A 79 -7.57 15.62 13.65
C SER A 79 -6.88 14.29 13.32
N TRP A 80 -5.98 14.22 12.32
CA TRP A 80 -5.22 13.00 12.05
C TRP A 80 -4.32 12.59 13.23
N ILE A 81 -3.74 13.54 13.95
CA ILE A 81 -2.88 13.24 15.10
C ILE A 81 -3.71 12.70 16.26
N PHE A 82 -4.84 13.36 16.55
CA PHE A 82 -5.62 13.12 17.76
C PHE A 82 -6.76 12.10 17.62
N GLU A 83 -7.27 11.90 16.41
CA GLU A 83 -8.46 11.08 16.15
C GLU A 83 -8.13 9.83 15.32
N ASN A 84 -6.95 9.74 14.69
CA ASN A 84 -6.61 8.57 13.89
C ASN A 84 -6.19 7.39 14.76
N GLU A 85 -6.89 6.27 14.60
CA GLU A 85 -6.69 5.05 15.37
C GLU A 85 -5.75 4.07 14.65
N THR A 86 -4.48 4.48 14.46
CA THR A 86 -3.49 3.68 13.72
C THR A 86 -3.31 2.28 14.30
N SER A 87 -3.45 2.09 15.62
CA SER A 87 -3.42 0.78 16.27
C SER A 87 -4.36 -0.26 15.63
N LEU A 88 -5.50 0.15 15.05
CA LEU A 88 -6.45 -0.75 14.38
C LEU A 88 -5.83 -1.51 13.21
N LEU A 89 -4.77 -0.97 12.60
CA LEU A 89 -4.05 -1.64 11.52
C LEU A 89 -3.47 -2.99 11.96
N ILE A 90 -3.13 -3.16 13.24
CA ILE A 90 -2.57 -4.41 13.79
C ILE A 90 -3.58 -5.54 13.70
N VAL A 91 -4.78 -5.34 14.25
CA VAL A 91 -5.82 -6.38 14.21
C VAL A 91 -6.31 -6.61 12.77
N LYS A 92 -6.38 -5.55 11.96
CA LYS A 92 -6.77 -5.66 10.55
C LYS A 92 -5.78 -6.50 9.74
N SER A 93 -4.48 -6.24 9.85
CA SER A 93 -3.47 -6.99 9.12
C SER A 93 -3.50 -8.47 9.49
N ARG A 94 -3.75 -8.79 10.76
CA ARG A 94 -3.94 -10.17 11.21
C ARG A 94 -5.17 -10.85 10.60
N LEU A 95 -6.29 -10.16 10.52
CA LEU A 95 -7.50 -10.68 9.85
C LEU A 95 -7.25 -10.90 8.35
N ASP A 96 -6.43 -10.05 7.75
CA ASP A 96 -5.98 -10.15 6.37
C ASP A 96 -4.94 -11.26 6.14
N GLY A 97 -4.47 -11.93 7.20
CA GLY A 97 -3.56 -13.08 7.11
C GLY A 97 -2.11 -12.81 7.51
N PHE A 98 -1.75 -11.57 7.89
CA PHE A 98 -0.41 -11.29 8.39
C PHE A 98 -0.13 -12.07 9.69
N LEU A 99 0.94 -12.87 9.68
CA LEU A 99 1.32 -13.76 10.79
C LEU A 99 0.16 -14.62 11.30
N HIS A 100 -0.61 -15.22 10.38
CA HIS A 100 -1.81 -15.99 10.71
C HIS A 100 -1.57 -17.16 11.69
N GLN A 101 -0.33 -17.64 11.85
CA GLN A 101 0.02 -18.70 12.81
C GLN A 101 -0.07 -18.24 14.26
N ILE A 102 -0.06 -16.93 14.50
CA ILE A 102 -0.17 -16.34 15.83
C ILE A 102 -1.66 -16.13 16.15
N ASP A 103 -2.05 -16.42 17.38
CA ASP A 103 -3.43 -16.23 17.85
C ASP A 103 -3.85 -14.76 17.74
N LEU A 104 -5.10 -14.55 17.33
CA LEU A 104 -5.73 -13.23 17.21
C LEU A 104 -5.73 -12.48 18.56
N ASP A 105 -5.82 -13.18 19.69
CA ASP A 105 -5.82 -12.56 21.02
C ASP A 105 -4.53 -11.79 21.33
N TYR A 106 -3.38 -12.22 20.79
CA TYR A 106 -2.13 -11.47 20.89
C TYR A 106 -2.20 -10.14 20.11
N PHE A 107 -2.82 -10.15 18.93
CA PHE A 107 -3.01 -8.94 18.12
C PHE A 107 -4.02 -7.98 18.75
N ILE A 108 -5.08 -8.49 19.37
CA ILE A 108 -6.03 -7.68 20.15
C ILE A 108 -5.32 -7.02 21.34
N SER A 109 -4.49 -7.78 22.05
CA SER A 109 -3.68 -7.27 23.17
C SER A 109 -2.66 -6.21 22.73
N ALA A 110 -1.95 -6.47 21.63
CA ALA A 110 -1.02 -5.52 21.03
C ALA A 110 -1.73 -4.24 20.55
N THR A 111 -2.91 -4.37 19.92
CA THR A 111 -3.74 -3.23 19.51
C THR A 111 -4.13 -2.38 20.73
N SER A 112 -4.52 -3.00 21.84
CA SER A 112 -4.86 -2.30 23.09
C SER A 112 -3.67 -1.53 23.67
N PHE A 113 -2.49 -2.14 23.70
CA PHE A 113 -1.26 -1.46 24.12
C PHE A 113 -0.93 -0.28 23.19
N MET A 114 -0.96 -0.50 21.88
CA MET A 114 -0.61 0.50 20.88
C MET A 114 -1.62 1.65 20.83
N HIS A 115 -2.89 1.40 21.15
CA HIS A 115 -3.91 2.44 21.27
C HIS A 115 -3.50 3.55 22.25
N SER A 116 -2.87 3.20 23.38
CA SER A 116 -2.35 4.19 24.33
C SER A 116 -1.19 5.04 23.78
N LEU A 117 -0.54 4.57 22.71
CA LEU A 117 0.56 5.23 22.02
C LEU A 117 0.14 5.89 20.70
N ASN A 118 -1.13 5.81 20.29
CA ASN A 118 -1.59 6.32 18.99
C ASN A 118 -1.22 7.79 18.79
N VAL A 119 -1.57 8.67 19.74
CA VAL A 119 -1.27 10.11 19.62
C VAL A 119 0.24 10.38 19.53
N PRO A 120 1.10 9.84 20.43
CA PRO A 120 2.55 9.96 20.29
C PRO A 120 3.09 9.45 18.94
N LEU A 121 2.64 8.29 18.48
CA LEU A 121 3.09 7.69 17.22
C LEU A 121 2.65 8.52 16.02
N ASN A 122 1.38 8.94 15.99
CA ASN A 122 0.86 9.81 14.94
C ASN A 122 1.62 11.13 14.88
N PHE A 123 1.94 11.72 16.04
CA PHE A 123 2.77 12.92 16.10
C PHE A 123 4.16 12.68 15.52
N ILE A 124 4.82 11.58 15.89
CA ILE A 124 6.14 11.20 15.35
C ILE A 124 6.08 11.04 13.82
N VAL A 125 5.04 10.38 13.30
CA VAL A 125 4.84 10.18 11.84
C VAL A 125 4.73 11.53 11.13
N ILE A 126 3.83 12.41 11.58
CA ILE A 126 3.64 13.73 10.98
C ILE A 126 4.91 14.57 11.09
N PHE A 127 5.54 14.57 12.27
CA PHE A 127 6.79 15.30 12.49
C PHE A 127 7.88 14.82 11.54
N LEU A 128 8.08 13.51 11.41
CA LEU A 128 9.05 12.93 10.48
C LEU A 128 8.72 13.34 9.05
N GLU A 129 7.49 13.15 8.59
CA GLU A 129 7.08 13.47 7.22
C GLU A 129 7.28 14.97 6.89
N LEU A 130 6.98 15.88 7.83
CA LEU A 130 7.08 17.33 7.64
C LEU A 130 8.44 17.94 8.03
N SER A 131 9.33 17.19 8.70
CA SER A 131 10.66 17.67 9.12
C SER A 131 11.65 17.89 7.96
N ILE A 132 11.16 17.85 6.72
CA ILE A 132 11.97 18.02 5.51
C ILE A 132 12.73 19.36 5.49
N CYS A 133 12.21 20.41 6.12
CA CYS A 133 12.90 21.70 6.21
C CYS A 133 14.25 21.60 6.91
N LEU A 134 14.43 20.64 7.83
CA LEU A 134 15.67 20.43 8.57
C LEU A 134 16.76 19.76 7.72
N VAL A 135 16.38 19.02 6.67
CA VAL A 135 17.33 18.25 5.87
C VAL A 135 18.28 19.15 5.10
N PHE A 136 17.88 20.40 4.85
CA PHE A 136 18.55 21.39 4.02
C PHE A 136 19.70 22.15 4.68
N TYR A 137 19.90 21.98 5.99
CA TYR A 137 21.00 22.67 6.68
C TYR A 137 22.33 21.94 6.53
N HIS A 138 22.32 20.61 6.50
CA HIS A 138 23.54 19.81 6.52
C HIS A 138 23.32 18.41 5.94
N LYS A 139 24.30 17.87 5.21
CA LYS A 139 24.22 16.52 4.61
C LYS A 139 23.94 15.40 5.62
N LYS A 140 24.39 15.58 6.88
CA LYS A 140 24.09 14.65 7.99
C LYS A 140 22.59 14.62 8.32
N PHE A 141 21.90 15.76 8.28
CA PHE A 141 20.46 15.79 8.54
C PHE A 141 19.67 15.14 7.41
N LEU A 142 20.06 15.34 6.14
CA LEU A 142 19.49 14.60 5.03
C LEU A 142 19.67 13.08 5.20
N SER A 143 20.88 12.64 5.57
CA SER A 143 21.15 11.22 5.83
C SER A 143 20.33 10.66 6.99
N ILE A 144 20.23 11.38 8.12
CA ILE A 144 19.41 10.97 9.26
C ILE A 144 17.95 10.86 8.84
N TYR A 145 17.42 11.86 8.13
CA TYR A 145 16.04 11.86 7.65
C TYR A 145 15.74 10.67 6.73
N LEU A 146 16.64 10.35 5.79
CA LEU A 146 16.50 9.20 4.90
C LEU A 146 16.46 7.87 5.69
N ILE A 147 17.31 7.72 6.72
CA ILE A 147 17.26 6.55 7.61
C ILE A 147 15.98 6.52 8.43
N SER A 148 15.52 7.67 8.95
CA SER A 148 14.25 7.78 9.65
C SER A 148 13.09 7.34 8.75
N CYS A 149 13.09 7.72 7.47
CA CYS A 149 12.10 7.24 6.49
C CYS A 149 12.16 5.71 6.30
N SER A 150 13.36 5.13 6.21
CA SER A 150 13.52 3.67 6.16
C SER A 150 12.99 2.97 7.41
N LEU A 151 13.23 3.56 8.60
CA LEU A 151 12.70 3.04 9.88
C LEU A 151 11.17 3.18 9.96
N LEU A 152 10.60 4.26 9.43
CA LEU A 152 9.15 4.42 9.32
C LEU A 152 8.53 3.29 8.49
N ASN A 153 9.11 2.97 7.33
CA ASN A 153 8.63 1.85 6.49
C ASN A 153 8.76 0.50 7.21
N LEU A 154 9.83 0.30 7.99
CA LEU A 154 9.96 -0.89 8.82
C LEU A 154 8.86 -0.95 9.89
N GLY A 155 8.54 0.17 10.53
CA GLY A 155 7.42 0.27 11.47
C GLY A 155 6.08 -0.08 10.82
N ILE A 156 5.82 0.45 9.62
CA ILE A 156 4.62 0.12 8.83
C ILE A 156 4.58 -1.39 8.55
N PHE A 157 5.69 -1.99 8.12
CA PHE A 157 5.76 -3.43 7.87
C PHE A 157 5.44 -4.26 9.13
N LEU A 158 5.99 -3.89 10.28
CA LEU A 158 5.71 -4.59 11.54
C LEU A 158 4.25 -4.50 11.97
N GLN A 159 3.57 -3.41 11.62
CA GLN A 159 2.17 -3.15 11.98
C GLN A 159 1.17 -3.76 10.99
N THR A 160 1.50 -3.75 9.71
CA THR A 160 0.57 -4.04 8.61
C THR A 160 0.90 -5.28 7.79
N GLY A 161 2.14 -5.77 7.85
CA GLY A 161 2.65 -6.78 6.93
C GLY A 161 2.98 -6.27 5.52
N ILE A 162 2.78 -4.97 5.27
CA ILE A 162 3.09 -4.31 3.99
C ILE A 162 4.59 -3.98 3.94
N PHE A 163 5.33 -4.60 3.03
CA PHE A 163 6.78 -4.45 2.92
C PHE A 163 7.18 -3.57 1.74
N PHE A 164 7.39 -2.28 2.01
CA PHE A 164 7.94 -1.29 1.07
C PHE A 164 9.47 -1.40 0.94
N TYR A 165 9.99 -2.59 0.63
CA TYR A 165 11.44 -2.84 0.61
C TYR A 165 12.18 -1.93 -0.37
N GLU A 166 11.55 -1.55 -1.49
CA GLU A 166 12.14 -0.64 -2.48
C GLU A 166 12.43 0.73 -1.85
N TRP A 167 11.50 1.23 -1.03
CA TRP A 167 11.62 2.52 -0.35
C TRP A 167 12.66 2.46 0.76
N LEU A 168 12.66 1.37 1.54
CA LEU A 168 13.63 1.13 2.59
C LEU A 168 15.06 1.10 2.03
N LEU A 169 15.29 0.34 0.95
CA LEU A 169 16.60 0.19 0.32
C LEU A 169 17.09 1.50 -0.31
N LEU A 170 16.21 2.25 -0.98
CA LEU A 170 16.55 3.56 -1.54
C LEU A 170 16.95 4.55 -0.45
N GLY A 171 16.21 4.61 0.66
CA GLY A 171 16.55 5.48 1.80
C GLY A 171 17.93 5.17 2.37
N ILE A 172 18.24 3.89 2.61
CA ILE A 172 19.56 3.44 3.09
C ILE A 172 20.66 3.77 2.09
N LEU A 173 20.45 3.44 0.81
CA LEU A 173 21.44 3.67 -0.26
C LEU A 173 21.75 5.16 -0.40
N PHE A 174 20.73 6.01 -0.52
CA PHE A 174 20.92 7.45 -0.63
C PHE A 174 21.57 8.03 0.62
N SER A 175 21.19 7.56 1.81
CA SER A 175 21.84 7.98 3.06
C SER A 175 23.35 7.69 3.04
N PHE A 176 23.74 6.47 2.67
CA PHE A 176 25.14 6.07 2.56
C PHE A 176 25.90 6.94 1.55
N ILE A 177 25.34 7.14 0.35
CA ILE A 177 26.01 7.92 -0.68
C ILE A 177 26.12 9.40 -0.27
N VAL A 178 25.07 9.99 0.30
CA VAL A 178 25.06 11.39 0.78
C VAL A 178 26.18 11.62 1.81
N LEU A 179 26.38 10.68 2.74
CA LEU A 179 27.43 10.78 3.75
C LEU A 179 28.83 10.67 3.16
N LYS A 180 29.06 9.66 2.32
CA LYS A 180 30.38 9.34 1.76
C LYS A 180 30.87 10.35 0.73
N ARG A 181 29.95 11.04 0.06
CA ARG A 181 30.32 11.97 -1.00
C ARG A 181 30.76 13.33 -0.47
N GLU A 182 31.74 13.90 -1.14
CA GLU A 182 32.13 15.30 -0.97
C GLU A 182 31.26 16.17 -1.87
N TRP A 183 30.57 17.13 -1.28
CA TRP A 183 29.59 17.95 -1.99
C TRP A 183 30.22 19.21 -2.64
N GLY A 184 31.56 19.31 -2.62
CA GLY A 184 32.32 20.48 -3.09
C GLY A 184 32.05 21.73 -2.26
N ALA A 185 32.47 22.89 -2.77
CA ALA A 185 32.29 24.20 -2.10
C ALA A 185 30.83 24.72 -2.07
N ILE A 186 29.87 23.95 -2.60
CA ILE A 186 28.47 24.37 -2.63
C ILE A 186 27.91 24.28 -1.21
N SER A 187 27.54 25.42 -0.66
CA SER A 187 26.93 25.48 0.67
C SER A 187 25.57 24.80 0.65
N PHE A 188 25.45 23.73 1.45
CA PHE A 188 24.20 22.98 1.59
C PHE A 188 23.06 23.92 2.04
N ALA A 189 23.31 24.72 3.08
CA ALA A 189 22.33 25.65 3.64
C ALA A 189 21.98 26.84 2.71
N LYS A 190 22.93 27.38 1.95
CA LYS A 190 22.69 28.63 1.18
C LYS A 190 22.18 28.41 -0.24
N THR A 191 22.47 27.27 -0.87
CA THR A 191 22.15 27.04 -2.29
C THR A 191 21.30 25.80 -2.49
N ILE A 192 21.80 24.65 -2.02
CA ILE A 192 21.16 23.35 -2.25
C ILE A 192 19.83 23.27 -1.50
N GLY A 193 19.80 23.76 -0.26
CA GLY A 193 18.65 23.74 0.62
C GLY A 193 17.41 24.45 0.07
N PRO A 194 17.49 25.77 -0.20
CA PRO A 194 16.37 26.51 -0.76
C PRO A 194 15.89 25.93 -2.10
N LEU A 195 16.81 25.51 -2.97
CA LEU A 195 16.45 24.89 -4.25
C LEU A 195 15.67 23.59 -4.05
N ALA A 196 16.10 22.70 -3.15
CA ALA A 196 15.34 21.49 -2.87
C ALA A 196 13.98 21.77 -2.25
N PHE A 197 13.90 22.71 -1.33
CA PHE A 197 12.61 23.08 -0.73
C PHE A 197 11.64 23.55 -1.82
N ILE A 198 12.08 24.41 -2.74
CA ILE A 198 11.30 24.81 -3.92
C ILE A 198 10.91 23.59 -4.73
N LEU A 199 11.84 22.70 -5.08
CA LEU A 199 11.55 21.50 -5.88
C LEU A 199 10.49 20.60 -5.21
N ILE A 200 10.54 20.45 -3.89
CA ILE A 200 9.57 19.67 -3.11
C ILE A 200 8.20 20.33 -3.13
N LEU A 201 8.12 21.64 -2.91
CA LEU A 201 6.87 22.40 -2.96
C LEU A 201 6.23 22.36 -4.35
N PHE A 202 7.03 22.44 -5.41
CA PHE A 202 6.54 22.31 -6.79
C PHE A 202 6.44 20.86 -7.25
N GLY A 203 6.75 19.90 -6.39
CA GLY A 203 6.73 18.47 -6.67
C GLY A 203 5.47 17.97 -7.35
N SER A 204 4.33 18.51 -6.92
CA SER A 204 3.00 18.20 -7.44
C SER A 204 2.80 18.59 -8.91
N THR A 205 3.62 19.47 -9.47
CA THR A 205 3.51 19.91 -10.88
C THR A 205 4.43 19.13 -11.82
N TRP A 206 5.55 18.58 -11.34
CA TRP A 206 6.56 17.96 -12.22
C TRP A 206 6.78 16.45 -12.00
N HIS A 207 6.48 15.93 -10.82
CA HIS A 207 6.70 14.52 -10.48
C HIS A 207 5.45 13.81 -9.92
N TYR A 208 4.46 14.56 -9.46
CA TYR A 208 3.23 14.00 -8.86
C TYR A 208 3.54 13.02 -7.71
N PRO A 209 4.12 13.50 -6.59
CA PRO A 209 4.49 12.66 -5.46
C PRO A 209 3.26 11.95 -4.90
N HIS A 210 3.49 10.78 -4.33
CA HIS A 210 2.44 10.04 -3.65
C HIS A 210 2.01 10.78 -2.38
N LYS A 211 0.69 10.86 -2.21
CA LYS A 211 0.02 11.55 -1.10
C LYS A 211 -0.71 10.50 -0.29
N LEU A 212 0.00 9.91 0.66
CA LEU A 212 -0.55 8.89 1.55
C LEU A 212 -1.10 9.57 2.80
N GLY A 213 -2.37 9.97 2.73
CA GLY A 213 -3.14 10.48 3.86
C GLY A 213 -4.50 9.82 3.88
N TRP A 214 -4.72 8.94 4.85
CA TRP A 214 -6.02 8.34 5.13
C TRP A 214 -6.19 8.21 6.64
N VAL A 215 -7.43 7.97 7.07
CA VAL A 215 -7.78 7.73 8.47
C VAL A 215 -8.19 6.26 8.61
N ASP A 216 -7.69 5.61 9.65
CA ASP A 216 -7.87 4.21 9.96
C ASP A 216 -9.17 4.01 10.73
N TYR A 217 -10.20 3.52 10.05
CA TYR A 217 -11.52 3.28 10.65
C TYR A 217 -11.66 1.88 11.25
N PRO A 218 -12.58 1.64 12.20
CA PRO A 218 -12.85 0.31 12.76
C PRO A 218 -13.65 -0.61 11.82
N ILE A 219 -13.42 -0.55 10.52
CA ILE A 219 -14.06 -1.40 9.50
C ILE A 219 -12.96 -2.03 8.67
N LEU A 220 -13.09 -3.33 8.41
CA LEU A 220 -12.30 -4.06 7.42
C LEU A 220 -13.24 -4.69 6.40
N ASN A 221 -12.99 -4.38 5.13
CA ASN A 221 -13.63 -5.04 4.00
C ASN A 221 -12.58 -5.91 3.33
N MET A 222 -12.85 -7.20 3.19
CA MET A 222 -11.90 -8.17 2.66
C MET A 222 -12.59 -9.03 1.60
N ILE A 223 -11.83 -9.41 0.58
CA ILE A 223 -12.26 -10.39 -0.41
C ILE A 223 -11.37 -11.62 -0.31
N GLU A 224 -11.99 -12.76 -0.07
CA GLU A 224 -11.29 -14.04 -0.09
C GLU A 224 -11.65 -14.80 -1.37
N ILE A 225 -10.63 -15.36 -2.00
CA ILE A 225 -10.76 -16.13 -3.22
C ILE A 225 -10.55 -17.60 -2.90
N TYR A 226 -11.48 -18.43 -3.33
CA TYR A 226 -11.38 -19.88 -3.18
C TYR A 226 -11.43 -20.57 -4.54
N ALA A 227 -10.75 -21.71 -4.65
CA ALA A 227 -10.90 -22.66 -5.74
C ALA A 227 -11.80 -23.80 -5.30
N GLN A 228 -12.73 -24.20 -6.16
CA GLN A 228 -13.42 -25.48 -6.06
C GLN A 228 -12.86 -26.44 -7.11
N ASN A 229 -12.36 -27.59 -6.67
CA ASN A 229 -11.89 -28.63 -7.57
C ASN A 229 -13.03 -29.54 -8.08
N LYS A 230 -12.73 -30.42 -9.04
CA LYS A 230 -13.69 -31.41 -9.58
C LYS A 230 -14.26 -32.38 -8.55
N ASN A 231 -13.58 -32.57 -7.42
CA ASN A 231 -14.04 -33.41 -6.32
C ASN A 231 -14.99 -32.63 -5.38
N GLY A 232 -15.21 -31.34 -5.63
CA GLY A 232 -16.04 -30.46 -4.83
C GLY A 232 -15.32 -29.82 -3.64
N GLU A 233 -14.04 -30.11 -3.42
CA GLU A 233 -13.24 -29.53 -2.32
C GLU A 233 -13.01 -28.04 -2.56
N ILE A 234 -13.14 -27.25 -1.49
CA ILE A 234 -12.95 -25.79 -1.51
C ILE A 234 -11.64 -25.46 -0.80
N ILE A 235 -10.74 -24.78 -1.50
CA ILE A 235 -9.40 -24.41 -1.02
C ILE A 235 -9.24 -22.90 -1.17
N ILE A 236 -8.67 -22.23 -0.17
CA ILE A 236 -8.36 -20.80 -0.27
C ILE A 236 -7.18 -20.59 -1.21
N ILE A 237 -7.31 -19.63 -2.13
CA ILE A 237 -6.23 -19.21 -3.03
C ILE A 237 -5.55 -17.99 -2.39
N ASP A 238 -4.29 -18.14 -2.01
CA ASP A 238 -3.46 -17.02 -1.55
C ASP A 238 -3.30 -16.00 -2.69
N GLU A 239 -3.42 -14.72 -2.39
CA GLU A 239 -3.37 -13.61 -3.34
C GLU A 239 -2.02 -13.60 -4.10
N ASN A 240 -0.93 -14.02 -3.45
CA ASN A 240 0.39 -14.17 -4.07
C ASN A 240 0.45 -15.30 -5.10
N SER A 241 -0.54 -16.20 -5.11
CA SER A 241 -0.69 -17.22 -6.15
C SER A 241 -1.07 -16.63 -7.49
N PHE A 242 -1.51 -15.37 -7.57
CA PHE A 242 -1.80 -14.66 -8.82
C PHE A 242 -0.60 -13.95 -9.46
N ASP A 243 0.62 -14.19 -8.98
CA ASP A 243 1.85 -13.63 -9.53
C ASP A 243 1.93 -13.70 -11.08
N PRO A 244 2.35 -12.62 -11.76
CA PRO A 244 2.85 -11.34 -11.23
C PRO A 244 1.75 -10.30 -10.95
N TYR A 245 0.49 -10.73 -10.86
CA TYR A 245 -0.68 -9.88 -10.62
C TYR A 245 -1.07 -9.79 -9.15
N ASP A 246 -0.35 -10.48 -8.25
CA ASP A 246 -0.56 -10.54 -6.80
C ASP A 246 -0.91 -9.18 -6.19
N ARG A 247 -0.20 -8.11 -6.55
CA ARG A 247 -0.50 -6.75 -6.06
C ARG A 247 -1.91 -6.27 -6.42
N SER A 248 -2.42 -6.59 -7.61
CA SER A 248 -3.80 -6.26 -7.97
C SER A 248 -4.82 -7.05 -7.13
N PHE A 249 -4.44 -8.23 -6.64
CA PHE A 249 -5.22 -9.11 -5.77
C PHE A 249 -5.16 -8.71 -4.30
N ASN A 250 -4.02 -8.19 -3.87
CA ASN A 250 -3.70 -7.78 -2.51
C ASN A 250 -4.39 -6.48 -2.05
N TYR A 251 -4.82 -5.59 -2.96
CA TYR A 251 -5.60 -4.41 -2.56
C TYR A 251 -7.10 -4.67 -2.72
N ASP A 252 -7.80 -4.93 -1.61
CA ASP A 252 -9.24 -5.26 -1.61
C ASP A 252 -10.12 -4.22 -2.30
N GLU A 253 -9.70 -2.95 -2.33
CA GLU A 253 -10.42 -1.89 -3.03
C GLU A 253 -10.67 -2.20 -4.50
N ASN A 254 -9.79 -3.00 -5.11
CA ASN A 254 -9.93 -3.43 -6.48
C ASN A 254 -11.08 -4.42 -6.66
N TYR A 255 -11.64 -5.01 -5.61
CA TYR A 255 -12.67 -6.06 -5.68
C TYR A 255 -13.99 -5.71 -5.01
N LEU A 256 -14.09 -4.52 -4.40
CA LEU A 256 -15.36 -4.04 -3.85
C LEU A 256 -16.46 -3.93 -4.91
N PHE A 257 -16.12 -4.02 -6.20
CA PHE A 257 -17.08 -4.16 -7.29
C PHE A 257 -17.93 -5.43 -7.26
N PHE A 258 -17.60 -6.41 -6.42
CA PHE A 258 -18.47 -7.57 -6.17
C PHE A 258 -19.57 -7.27 -5.15
N ALA A 259 -19.34 -6.33 -4.24
CA ALA A 259 -20.25 -6.06 -3.15
C ALA A 259 -21.53 -5.38 -3.65
N LYS A 260 -22.66 -6.04 -3.39
CA LYS A 260 -24.00 -5.53 -3.71
C LYS A 260 -24.61 -4.71 -2.58
N ASN A 261 -23.99 -4.69 -1.41
CA ASN A 261 -24.35 -3.81 -0.30
C ASN A 261 -23.63 -2.45 -0.42
N LYS A 262 -24.14 -1.46 0.30
CA LYS A 262 -23.43 -0.20 0.52
C LYS A 262 -22.19 -0.47 1.38
N ILE A 263 -21.11 0.24 1.09
CA ILE A 263 -19.84 0.19 1.81
C ILE A 263 -19.40 1.62 2.14
N ILE A 264 -18.86 1.84 3.34
CA ILE A 264 -18.40 3.15 3.81
C ILE A 264 -16.90 3.36 3.58
N SER A 265 -16.10 2.29 3.64
CA SER A 265 -14.64 2.31 3.50
C SER A 265 -14.13 1.56 2.28
N ARG A 266 -12.99 1.99 1.73
CA ARG A 266 -12.17 1.22 0.79
C ARG A 266 -10.89 0.80 1.49
N TYR A 267 -10.55 -0.49 1.50
CA TYR A 267 -9.34 -1.04 2.11
C TYR A 267 -8.97 -0.36 3.45
N TYR A 268 -8.08 0.65 3.46
CA TYR A 268 -7.71 1.45 4.64
C TYR A 268 -8.27 2.89 4.71
N PHE A 269 -8.98 3.41 3.70
CA PHE A 269 -9.48 4.79 3.65
C PHE A 269 -11.01 4.90 3.56
N ILE A 270 -11.55 6.06 3.95
CA ILE A 270 -13.00 6.33 3.95
C ILE A 270 -13.30 7.62 3.16
N TYR A 271 -14.48 7.68 2.54
CA TYR A 271 -15.00 8.87 1.85
C TYR A 271 -15.56 9.94 2.80
N PHE A 272 -16.06 9.50 3.94
CA PHE A 272 -16.52 10.31 5.06
C PHE A 272 -15.39 10.66 6.04
N PHE A 273 -15.48 11.84 6.63
CA PHE A 273 -14.32 12.53 7.19
C PHE A 273 -14.35 12.65 8.72
N ASP A 274 -15.41 12.17 9.37
CA ASP A 274 -15.63 12.40 10.79
C ASP A 274 -15.69 11.08 11.57
N MET A 275 -14.51 10.65 12.06
CA MET A 275 -14.36 9.49 12.94
C MET A 275 -15.11 9.66 14.25
N ARG A 276 -15.22 10.88 14.78
CA ARG A 276 -15.99 11.16 16.00
C ARG A 276 -17.44 10.80 15.79
N TYR A 277 -18.02 11.24 14.68
CA TYR A 277 -19.40 10.89 14.34
C TYR A 277 -19.62 9.38 14.21
N PHE A 278 -18.66 8.65 13.63
CA PHE A 278 -18.74 7.19 13.58
C PHE A 278 -18.81 6.59 14.98
N PHE A 279 -17.89 6.96 15.88
CA PHE A 279 -17.84 6.41 17.23
C PHE A 279 -18.98 6.88 18.13
N GLU A 280 -19.60 8.04 17.84
CA GLU A 280 -20.80 8.53 18.54
C GLU A 280 -22.07 7.75 18.17
N VAL A 281 -22.14 7.21 16.96
CA VAL A 281 -23.37 6.58 16.43
C VAL A 281 -23.30 5.06 16.42
N VAL A 282 -22.11 4.48 16.28
CA VAL A 282 -21.92 3.05 16.09
C VAL A 282 -21.34 2.40 17.33
N HIS A 283 -22.20 1.78 18.13
CA HIS A 283 -21.83 1.01 19.31
C HIS A 283 -22.17 -0.48 19.19
N SER A 284 -22.94 -0.87 18.17
CA SER A 284 -23.31 -2.25 17.88
C SER A 284 -23.25 -2.60 16.39
N PRO A 285 -23.19 -3.91 16.05
CA PRO A 285 -23.37 -4.39 14.67
C PRO A 285 -24.64 -3.87 14.00
N GLU A 286 -25.76 -3.79 14.71
CA GLU A 286 -27.05 -3.35 14.17
C GLU A 286 -27.04 -1.86 13.83
N GLU A 287 -26.43 -1.04 14.69
CA GLU A 287 -26.22 0.39 14.44
C GLU A 287 -25.27 0.61 13.28
N PHE A 288 -24.20 -0.17 13.18
CA PHE A 288 -23.28 -0.14 12.05
C PHE A 288 -24.01 -0.43 10.73
N VAL A 289 -24.86 -1.45 10.67
CA VAL A 289 -25.62 -1.78 9.44
C VAL A 289 -26.56 -0.63 9.06
N LYS A 290 -27.23 0.00 10.03
CA LYS A 290 -28.07 1.19 9.77
C LYS A 290 -27.23 2.36 9.25
N PHE A 291 -26.10 2.64 9.90
CA PHE A 291 -25.15 3.68 9.52
C PHE A 291 -24.61 3.44 8.10
N GLN A 292 -24.20 2.21 7.77
CA GLN A 292 -23.76 1.79 6.44
C GLN A 292 -24.84 1.95 5.37
N ASN A 293 -26.08 1.60 5.69
CA ASN A 293 -27.19 1.77 4.75
C ASN A 293 -27.50 3.25 4.50
N HIS A 294 -27.28 4.11 5.48
CA HIS A 294 -27.47 5.56 5.34
C HIS A 294 -26.32 6.23 4.59
N MET A 295 -25.07 6.00 5.05
CA MET A 295 -23.88 6.74 4.63
C MET A 295 -23.05 6.06 3.53
N GLY A 296 -23.23 4.76 3.31
CA GLY A 296 -22.39 4.00 2.39
C GLY A 296 -22.74 4.17 0.91
N HIS A 297 -21.81 3.77 0.04
CA HIS A 297 -21.92 3.82 -1.41
C HIS A 297 -21.90 2.42 -2.02
N TYR A 298 -22.55 2.25 -3.18
CA TYR A 298 -22.45 1.02 -3.96
C TYR A 298 -21.18 1.07 -4.81
N PHE A 299 -20.39 0.00 -4.76
CA PHE A 299 -19.22 -0.17 -5.63
C PHE A 299 -19.47 -1.20 -6.75
N TYR A 300 -20.61 -1.88 -6.73
CA TYR A 300 -20.97 -2.92 -7.70
C TYR A 300 -20.76 -2.46 -9.15
N ASP A 301 -19.89 -3.16 -9.89
CA ASP A 301 -19.62 -2.88 -11.30
C ASP A 301 -19.57 -4.17 -12.12
N GLN A 302 -20.65 -4.43 -12.86
CA GLN A 302 -20.78 -5.61 -13.71
C GLN A 302 -19.72 -5.69 -14.82
N LYS A 303 -19.21 -4.54 -15.31
CA LYS A 303 -18.15 -4.54 -16.35
C LYS A 303 -16.83 -5.01 -15.76
N LYS A 304 -16.49 -4.61 -14.53
CA LYS A 304 -15.31 -5.10 -13.82
C LYS A 304 -15.43 -6.58 -13.46
N ILE A 305 -16.60 -7.04 -13.03
CA ILE A 305 -16.87 -8.48 -12.83
C ILE A 305 -16.59 -9.28 -14.13
N LYS A 306 -17.10 -8.83 -15.29
CA LYS A 306 -16.81 -9.49 -16.57
C LYS A 306 -15.33 -9.46 -16.96
N LYS A 307 -14.57 -8.43 -16.55
CA LYS A 307 -13.11 -8.39 -16.75
C LYS A 307 -12.42 -9.43 -15.85
N PHE A 308 -12.81 -9.50 -14.58
CA PHE A 308 -12.34 -10.51 -13.64
C PHE A 308 -12.59 -11.93 -14.15
N ASP A 309 -13.81 -12.24 -14.63
CA ASP A 309 -14.15 -13.57 -15.16
C ASP A 309 -13.23 -13.99 -16.31
N ARG A 310 -13.00 -13.07 -17.25
CA ARG A 310 -12.10 -13.30 -18.38
C ARG A 310 -10.66 -13.51 -17.92
N PHE A 311 -10.22 -12.72 -16.94
CA PHE A 311 -8.90 -12.89 -16.34
C PHE A 311 -8.75 -14.26 -15.70
N VAL A 312 -9.64 -14.63 -14.77
CA VAL A 312 -9.61 -15.90 -14.05
C VAL A 312 -9.59 -17.08 -15.01
N LYS A 313 -10.51 -17.11 -15.99
CA LYS A 313 -10.54 -18.16 -17.02
C LYS A 313 -9.21 -18.28 -17.77
N LYS A 314 -8.66 -17.15 -18.23
CA LYS A 314 -7.38 -17.11 -18.95
C LYS A 314 -6.20 -17.52 -18.07
N TYR A 315 -6.20 -17.08 -16.81
CA TYR A 315 -5.14 -17.32 -15.83
C TYR A 315 -4.98 -18.83 -15.59
N PHE A 316 -6.07 -19.49 -15.16
CA PHE A 316 -6.04 -20.93 -14.87
C PHE A 316 -5.86 -21.78 -16.13
N ALA A 317 -6.41 -21.37 -17.28
CA ALA A 317 -6.11 -22.04 -18.56
C ALA A 317 -4.62 -21.99 -18.90
N SER A 318 -3.94 -20.86 -18.64
CA SER A 318 -2.51 -20.69 -18.93
C SER A 318 -1.60 -21.46 -17.97
N LYS A 319 -1.97 -21.58 -16.69
CA LYS A 319 -1.19 -22.32 -15.68
C LYS A 319 -1.16 -23.82 -15.97
N ARG A 320 -2.25 -24.39 -16.51
CA ARG A 320 -2.28 -25.79 -16.97
C ARG A 320 -1.22 -26.09 -18.04
N ILE A 321 -0.85 -25.12 -18.86
CA ILE A 321 0.09 -25.30 -19.97
C ILE A 321 1.56 -25.27 -19.51
N LYS A 322 1.87 -24.60 -18.39
CA LYS A 322 3.26 -24.25 -18.01
C LYS A 322 4.00 -25.26 -17.10
N LYS A 323 3.51 -26.50 -16.93
CA LYS A 323 4.06 -27.48 -16.00
C LYS A 323 5.52 -27.94 -16.28
N SER A 324 6.13 -27.58 -17.41
CA SER A 324 7.38 -28.20 -17.88
C SER A 324 8.66 -27.34 -17.85
N ALA A 325 8.63 -26.06 -17.46
CA ALA A 325 9.82 -25.20 -17.66
C ALA A 325 10.09 -24.11 -16.60
N LEU A 326 9.42 -24.10 -15.45
CA LEU A 326 9.74 -23.11 -14.41
C LEU A 326 10.98 -23.56 -13.62
N LEU A 327 12.09 -23.02 -14.11
CA LEU A 327 13.49 -23.20 -13.71
C LEU A 327 13.79 -22.69 -12.30
N LYS A 328 14.92 -23.18 -11.77
CA LYS A 328 15.66 -22.93 -10.52
C LYS A 328 15.90 -21.45 -10.09
N TRP A 329 15.18 -20.47 -10.62
CA TRP A 329 15.37 -19.04 -10.35
C TRP A 329 14.46 -18.49 -9.23
N ASP A 330 13.61 -19.32 -8.62
CA ASP A 330 12.75 -18.91 -7.49
C ASP A 330 13.55 -18.36 -6.29
N VAL A 331 14.84 -18.73 -6.17
CA VAL A 331 15.76 -18.18 -5.15
C VAL A 331 15.98 -16.66 -5.33
N PHE A 332 15.81 -16.13 -6.54
CA PHE A 332 15.96 -14.70 -6.85
C PHE A 332 14.61 -13.96 -6.89
N ARG A 333 13.53 -14.58 -6.40
CA ARG A 333 12.25 -13.91 -6.32
C ARG A 333 12.37 -12.73 -5.34
N LEU A 334 11.88 -11.58 -5.77
CA LEU A 334 11.81 -10.41 -4.91
C LEU A 334 10.88 -10.70 -3.71
N PRO A 335 11.11 -10.04 -2.57
CA PRO A 335 10.19 -10.10 -1.43
C PRO A 335 8.76 -9.81 -1.87
N PHE A 336 7.79 -10.50 -1.26
CA PHE A 336 6.39 -10.18 -1.45
C PHE A 336 6.10 -8.77 -0.96
N HIS A 337 5.17 -8.09 -1.64
CA HIS A 337 4.73 -6.78 -1.19
C HIS A 337 3.90 -6.90 0.08
N LEU A 338 2.97 -7.86 0.12
CA LEU A 338 2.19 -8.18 1.29
C LEU A 338 2.46 -9.59 1.78
N TYR A 339 2.67 -9.73 3.08
CA TYR A 339 2.90 -11.02 3.73
C TYR A 339 1.60 -11.58 4.33
N HIS A 340 0.58 -11.72 3.49
CA HIS A 340 -0.68 -12.40 3.81
C HIS A 340 -0.56 -13.89 3.49
N THR A 341 0.38 -14.60 4.10
CA THR A 341 0.29 -16.05 4.00
C THR A 341 -0.93 -16.44 4.81
N LYS A 342 -2.07 -16.71 4.18
CA LYS A 342 -3.02 -17.66 4.77
C LYS A 342 -2.42 -19.04 4.45
N GLU A 343 -2.70 -20.09 5.21
CA GLU A 343 -2.27 -21.44 4.83
C GLU A 343 -2.85 -21.80 3.45
N SER A 344 -2.22 -21.37 2.36
CA SER A 344 -2.38 -22.00 1.07
C SER A 344 -1.48 -23.21 1.11
N PRO A 345 -2.03 -24.43 1.00
CA PRO A 345 -1.21 -25.61 0.87
C PRO A 345 -0.40 -25.43 -0.41
N LEU A 346 0.86 -24.98 -0.27
CA LEU A 346 1.85 -24.87 -1.32
C LEU A 346 2.05 -26.25 -1.95
N LYS A 347 1.19 -26.54 -2.95
CA LYS A 347 1.18 -27.59 -3.97
C LYS A 347 -0.21 -27.65 -4.64
N GLU A 348 -0.87 -26.51 -4.87
CA GLU A 348 -2.17 -26.52 -5.54
C GLU A 348 -2.04 -27.08 -6.97
N ASN A 349 -2.59 -28.28 -7.18
CA ASN A 349 -2.74 -28.86 -8.50
C ASN A 349 -3.87 -28.11 -9.21
N PHE A 350 -3.56 -26.93 -9.76
CA PHE A 350 -4.48 -26.06 -10.48
C PHE A 350 -5.19 -26.72 -11.68
N GLU A 351 -4.80 -27.94 -12.05
CA GLU A 351 -5.38 -28.72 -13.15
C GLU A 351 -6.84 -29.11 -12.91
N ASP A 352 -7.24 -29.28 -11.65
CA ASP A 352 -8.58 -29.77 -11.31
C ASP A 352 -9.53 -28.69 -10.85
N ILE A 353 -9.18 -27.40 -10.99
CA ILE A 353 -10.11 -26.31 -10.66
C ILE A 353 -11.27 -26.29 -11.65
N GLU A 354 -12.49 -26.40 -11.11
CA GLU A 354 -13.74 -26.27 -11.83
C GLU A 354 -14.28 -24.85 -11.75
N SER A 355 -14.25 -24.26 -10.55
CA SER A 355 -14.71 -22.88 -10.35
C SER A 355 -13.85 -22.10 -9.35
N VAL A 356 -13.87 -20.78 -9.51
CA VAL A 356 -13.32 -19.83 -8.54
C VAL A 356 -14.47 -19.11 -7.86
N ILE A 357 -14.45 -19.12 -6.54
CA ILE A 357 -15.47 -18.54 -5.68
C ILE A 357 -14.88 -17.28 -5.06
N VAL A 358 -15.66 -16.20 -5.04
CA VAL A 358 -15.28 -14.96 -4.39
C VAL A 358 -16.22 -14.74 -3.21
N VAL A 359 -15.65 -14.63 -2.02
CA VAL A 359 -16.35 -14.40 -0.76
C VAL A 359 -16.01 -13.01 -0.26
N TYR A 360 -17.03 -12.23 0.03
CA TYR A 360 -16.87 -10.93 0.66
C TYR A 360 -17.07 -11.05 2.15
N LYS A 361 -16.07 -10.57 2.90
CA LYS A 361 -16.10 -10.48 4.35
C LYS A 361 -16.06 -9.03 4.80
N GLN A 362 -16.84 -8.71 5.82
CA GLN A 362 -16.82 -7.40 6.46
C GLN A 362 -16.72 -7.59 7.97
N TYR A 363 -15.73 -6.95 8.57
CA TYR A 363 -15.56 -6.90 10.02
C TYR A 363 -15.78 -5.48 10.53
N LEU A 364 -16.44 -5.39 11.68
CA LEU A 364 -16.52 -4.19 12.51
C LEU A 364 -15.65 -4.43 13.75
N ILE A 365 -14.74 -3.50 14.07
CA ILE A 365 -13.85 -3.61 15.22
C ILE A 365 -14.39 -2.73 16.34
N LEU A 366 -15.05 -3.35 17.33
CA LEU A 366 -15.54 -2.64 18.52
C LEU A 366 -14.65 -2.97 19.70
N LYS A 367 -14.12 -1.94 20.38
CA LYS A 367 -13.23 -2.09 21.54
C LYS A 367 -12.07 -3.06 21.25
N ASN A 368 -11.42 -2.88 20.09
CA ASN A 368 -10.33 -3.71 19.57
C ASN A 368 -10.70 -5.17 19.25
N LYS A 369 -11.97 -5.57 19.35
CA LYS A 369 -12.42 -6.91 19.01
C LYS A 369 -13.12 -6.91 17.64
N PRO A 370 -12.65 -7.72 16.69
CA PRO A 370 -13.30 -7.82 15.40
C PRO A 370 -14.58 -8.66 15.50
N ILE A 371 -15.63 -8.16 14.88
CA ILE A 371 -16.95 -8.78 14.79
C ILE A 371 -17.26 -8.96 13.32
N LEU A 372 -17.47 -10.21 12.89
CA LEU A 372 -17.85 -10.53 11.52
C LEU A 372 -19.30 -10.11 11.27
N ILE A 373 -19.52 -9.18 10.35
CA ILE A 373 -20.82 -8.62 9.99
C ILE A 373 -21.37 -9.31 8.73
N ILE A 374 -20.51 -9.51 7.73
CA ILE A 374 -20.87 -10.13 6.45
C ILE A 374 -19.85 -11.22 6.17
N ASP A 375 -20.35 -12.40 5.79
CA ASP A 375 -19.58 -13.49 5.20
C ASP A 375 -20.44 -14.13 4.12
N LYS A 376 -20.15 -13.82 2.86
CA LYS A 376 -21.04 -14.18 1.76
C LYS A 376 -20.31 -14.43 0.45
N GLU A 377 -20.64 -15.54 -0.21
CA GLU A 377 -20.31 -15.75 -1.62
C GLU A 377 -21.00 -14.65 -2.46
N VAL A 378 -20.18 -13.79 -3.05
CA VAL A 378 -20.63 -12.67 -3.89
C VAL A 378 -20.53 -12.97 -5.37
N HIS A 379 -19.67 -13.93 -5.74
CA HIS A 379 -19.46 -14.29 -7.13
C HIS A 379 -18.85 -15.68 -7.30
N ARG A 380 -19.12 -16.31 -8.44
CA ARG A 380 -18.55 -17.60 -8.82
C ARG A 380 -18.29 -17.65 -10.32
N VAL A 381 -17.09 -18.05 -10.69
CA VAL A 381 -16.63 -18.17 -12.07
C VAL A 381 -16.31 -19.61 -12.39
N LYS A 382 -17.03 -20.22 -13.32
CA LYS A 382 -16.61 -21.51 -13.89
C LYS A 382 -15.37 -21.28 -14.76
N VAL A 383 -14.33 -22.05 -14.51
CA VAL A 383 -13.04 -21.97 -15.23
C VAL A 383 -13.08 -22.80 -16.53
N GLN A 384 -13.95 -23.81 -16.58
CA GLN A 384 -14.16 -24.70 -17.72
C GLN A 384 -15.33 -24.25 -18.61
#